data_AF-A0A0S2JFQ5-F1
#
_entry.id   AF-A0A0S2JFQ5-F1
#
_cell.length_a   1.000
_cell.length_b   1.000
_cell.length_c   1.000
_cell.angle_alpha   90.00
_cell.angle_beta   90.00
_cell.angle_gamma   90.00
#
_symmetry.space_group_name_H-M   'P 1'
#
loop_
_entity.id
_entity.type
_entity.pdbx_description
1 polymer ?
#
loop_
_entity_poly.entity_id
_entity_poly.type
_entity_poly.pdbx_seq_one_letter_code
_entity_poly.pdbx_strand_id
1 'polypeptide(L)' 'MDNGVAIFMIVIALAIIIGNLSTLQKNAKQKMRKHNLNDLKETLPRSNKSAHKLATYEKNKP' A
#
# COMPACT_ATOMS: atom_id res chain seq x y z
N MET A 1 34.29 -14.20 34.64
CA MET A 1 34.64 -13.20 33.61
C MET A 1 33.43 -13.05 32.69
N ASP A 2 32.32 -12.50 33.20
CA ASP A 2 30.99 -12.88 32.67
C ASP A 2 30.04 -11.71 32.40
N ASN A 3 30.35 -10.49 32.87
CA ASN A 3 29.48 -9.34 32.70
C ASN A 3 29.71 -8.59 31.37
N GLY A 4 30.93 -8.66 30.81
CA GLY A 4 31.25 -7.98 29.54
C GLY A 4 30.45 -8.52 28.36
N VAL A 5 30.26 -9.84 28.30
CA VAL A 5 29.47 -10.51 27.26
C VAL A 5 27.98 -10.19 27.41
N ALA A 6 27.47 -10.18 28.64
CA ALA A 6 26.07 -9.84 28.92
C ALA A 6 25.73 -8.39 28.53
N ILE A 7 26.60 -7.43 28.90
CA ILE A 7 26.45 -6.02 28.53
C ILE A 7 26.47 -5.85 27.00
N PHE A 8 27.38 -6.54 26.31
CA PHE A 8 27.49 -6.49 24.85
C PHE A 8 26.23 -6.99 24.14
N MET A 9 25.63 -8.09 24.61
CA MET A 9 24.37 -8.62 24.07
C MET A 9 23.19 -7.65 24.23
N ILE A 10 23.11 -6.97 25.37
CA ILE A 10 22.07 -5.96 25.63
C ILE A 10 22.22 -4.77 24.67
N VAL A 11 23.44 -4.30 24.44
CA VAL A 11 23.73 -3.19 23.52
C VAL A 11 23.34 -3.56 22.08
N ILE A 12 23.64 -4.77 21.63
CA ILE A 12 23.25 -5.25 20.29
C ILE A 12 21.73 -5.32 20.15
N ALA A 13 21.03 -5.87 21.15
CA ALA A 13 19.58 -5.97 21.13
C ALA A 13 18.92 -4.57 21.04
N LEU A 14 19.41 -3.61 21.83
CA LEU A 14 18.95 -2.22 21.78
C LEU A 14 19.28 -1.56 20.43
N ALA A 15 20.46 -1.79 19.87
CA ALA A 15 20.85 -1.26 18.58
C ALA A 15 19.98 -1.80 17.43
N ILE A 16 19.55 -3.06 17.48
CA ILE A 16 18.62 -3.64 16.48
C ILE A 16 17.23 -3.03 16.63
N ILE A 17 16.72 -2.90 17.86
CA ILE A 17 15.40 -2.30 18.10
C ILE A 17 15.40 -0.82 17.69
N ILE A 18 16.38 -0.03 18.14
CA ILE A 18 16.50 1.39 17.80
C ILE A 18 16.82 1.59 16.32
N GLY A 19 17.68 0.75 15.73
CA GLY A 19 18.03 0.77 14.31
C GLY A 19 16.81 0.49 13.44
N ASN A 20 16.04 -0.54 13.79
CA ASN A 20 14.80 -0.89 13.10
C ASN A 20 13.70 0.17 13.33
N LEU A 21 13.60 0.71 14.54
CA LEU A 21 12.72 1.84 14.86
C LEU A 21 13.11 3.12 14.10
N SER A 22 14.40 3.37 13.88
CA SER A 22 14.88 4.48 13.06
C SER A 22 14.51 4.32 11.59
N THR A 23 14.55 3.10 11.05
CA THR A 23 14.00 2.81 9.72
C THR A 23 12.48 2.90 9.66
N LEU A 24 11.75 2.56 10.73
CA LEU A 24 10.32 2.80 10.83
C LEU A 24 9.99 4.29 10.87
N GLN A 25 10.77 5.12 11.56
CA GLN A 25 10.62 6.57 11.52
C GLN A 25 10.87 7.14 10.11
N LYS A 26 11.85 6.60 9.37
CA LYS A 26 12.09 6.98 7.96
C LYS A 26 10.91 6.61 7.07
N ASN A 27 10.33 5.42 7.25
CA ASN A 27 9.14 4.99 6.51
C ASN A 27 7.86 5.74 6.93
N ALA A 28 7.70 6.09 8.22
CA ALA A 28 6.55 6.85 8.72
C ALA A 28 6.58 8.32 8.28
N LYS A 29 7.79 8.88 8.03
CA LYS A 29 7.97 10.21 7.44
C LYS A 29 7.80 10.21 5.92
N GLN A 30 7.74 9.04 5.28
CA GLN A 30 7.35 8.96 3.89
C GLN A 30 5.89 9.36 3.78
N LYS A 31 5.64 10.48 3.09
CA LYS A 31 4.30 11.04 2.91
C LYS A 31 3.40 9.97 2.30
N MET A 32 2.47 9.42 3.08
CA MET A 32 1.46 8.49 2.57
C MET A 32 0.81 9.13 1.35
N ARG A 33 0.80 8.41 0.22
CA ARG A 33 0.24 8.88 -1.04
C ARG A 33 -1.20 9.30 -0.74
N LYS A 34 -1.51 10.59 -0.85
CA LYS A 34 -2.83 11.17 -0.52
C LYS A 34 -3.97 10.64 -1.41
N HIS A 35 -3.66 9.78 -2.36
CA HIS A 35 -4.52 9.33 -3.43
C HIS A 35 -4.32 7.83 -3.60
N ASN A 36 -5.40 7.05 -3.55
CA ASN A 36 -5.36 5.64 -3.94
C ASN A 36 -4.89 5.50 -5.40
N LEU A 37 -4.40 4.33 -5.80
CA LEU A 37 -4.17 4.00 -7.21
C LEU A 37 -5.45 4.14 -8.04
N ASN A 38 -6.60 3.92 -7.40
CA ASN A 38 -7.92 4.07 -8.01
C ASN A 38 -8.54 5.46 -7.91
N ASP A 39 -7.91 6.40 -7.19
CA ASP A 39 -8.53 7.71 -6.96
C ASP A 39 -8.28 8.70 -8.10
N LEU A 40 -7.49 8.34 -9.15
CA LEU A 40 -6.89 9.20 -10.20
C LEU A 40 -7.87 10.08 -11.04
N LYS A 41 -8.81 10.79 -10.43
CA LYS A 41 -10.00 11.38 -11.03
C LYS A 41 -10.97 10.26 -11.44
N GLU A 42 -12.23 10.33 -11.02
CA GLU A 42 -13.30 9.54 -11.60
C GLU A 42 -13.17 9.58 -13.14
N THR A 43 -12.68 8.51 -13.75
CA THR A 43 -12.35 8.56 -15.19
C THR A 43 -13.58 8.50 -16.07
N LEU A 44 -14.78 8.29 -15.51
CA LEU A 44 -16.02 8.40 -16.25
C LEU A 44 -17.13 8.93 -15.33
N PRO A 45 -17.91 9.94 -15.76
CA PRO A 45 -19.06 10.41 -15.00
C PRO A 45 -20.02 9.24 -14.76
N ARG A 46 -20.30 8.93 -13.49
CA ARG A 46 -21.26 7.86 -13.12
C ARG A 46 -22.72 8.21 -13.40
N SER A 47 -23.01 9.46 -13.75
CA SER A 47 -24.37 9.96 -14.04
C SER A 47 -24.42 10.63 -15.41
N ASN A 48 -24.57 9.79 -16.44
CA ASN A 48 -25.20 10.03 -17.75
C ASN A 48 -25.17 8.73 -18.56
N LYS A 49 -25.48 7.60 -17.91
CA LYS A 49 -25.48 6.29 -18.57
C LYS A 49 -26.73 6.18 -19.44
N SER A 50 -26.59 6.43 -20.75
CA SER A 50 -27.50 5.82 -21.72
C SER A 50 -27.33 4.29 -21.62
N ALA A 51 -28.45 3.56 -21.55
CA ALA A 51 -28.42 2.11 -21.50
C ALA A 51 -27.59 1.56 -22.67
N HIS A 52 -26.66 0.65 -22.37
CA HIS A 52 -25.81 0.03 -23.38
C HIS A 52 -26.69 -0.75 -24.37
N LYS A 53 -26.92 -0.20 -25.56
CA LYS A 53 -27.59 -0.90 -26.66
C LYS A 53 -26.58 -1.83 -27.31
N LEU A 54 -26.45 -3.06 -26.79
CA LEU A 54 -25.89 -4.14 -27.62
C LEU A 54 -26.87 -4.33 -28.77
N ALA A 55 -26.38 -4.28 -30.01
CA ALA A 55 -27.15 -4.83 -31.11
C ALA A 55 -27.29 -6.33 -30.82
N THR A 56 -28.48 -6.75 -30.41
CA THR A 56 -28.81 -8.18 -30.38
C THR A 56 -28.68 -8.65 -31.82
N TYR A 57 -27.60 -9.37 -32.13
CA TYR A 57 -27.56 -10.14 -33.35
C TYR A 57 -28.72 -11.13 -33.20
N GLU A 58 -29.73 -11.02 -34.05
CA GLU A 58 -30.65 -12.13 -34.19
C GLU A 58 -29.81 -13.28 -34.69
N LYS A 59 -29.61 -14.27 -33.82
CA LYS A 59 -29.20 -15.62 -34.20
C LYS A 59 -30.38 -16.28 -34.96
N ASN A 60 -30.94 -15.56 -35.92
CA ASN A 60 -31.82 -16.07 -36.95
C ASN A 60 -30.97 -17.00 -37.79
N LYS A 61 -31.48 -18.05 -38.37
CA LYS A 61 -32.82 -18.60 -38.56
C LYS A 61 -32.50 -20.08 -38.95
N PRO A 62 -33.46 -21.00 -39.16
CA PRO A 62 -33.13 -22.42 -39.37
C PRO A 62 -32.18 -22.64 -40.56
#